data_AF-A0A0L0T1F4-F1
#
_entry.id   AF-A0A0L0T1F4-F1
#
_cell.length_a   1.000
_cell.length_b   1.000
_cell.length_c   1.000
_cell.angle_alpha   90.00
_cell.angle_beta   90.00
_cell.angle_gamma   90.00
#
_symmetry.space_group_name_H-M   'P 1'
#
loop_
_entity.id
_entity.type
_entity.pdbx_description
1 polymer ?
#
loop_
_entity_poly.entity_id
_entity_poly.type
_entity_poly.pdbx_seq_one_letter_code
_entity_poly.pdbx_strand_id
1 'polypeptide(L)' 'MESIGKNCTPLKHDYDACFNKWYTEKFLKGETTPECTELFEKYRQCVVVPPSRNRKSTRC' A
#
# COMPACT_ATOMS: atom_id res chain seq x y z
N MET A 1 -4.09 -11.53 -5.77
CA MET A 1 -4.65 -11.29 -4.42
C MET A 1 -5.24 -9.88 -4.41
N GLU A 2 -6.57 -9.76 -4.32
CA GLU A 2 -7.23 -8.45 -4.39
C GLU A 2 -7.11 -7.70 -3.05
N SER A 3 -6.86 -6.39 -3.12
CA SER A 3 -6.76 -5.51 -1.95
C SER A 3 -8.11 -5.35 -1.22
N ILE A 4 -8.05 -5.09 0.08
CA ILE A 4 -9.21 -4.79 0.96
C ILE A 4 -10.09 -3.63 0.44
N GLY A 5 -9.58 -2.77 -0.46
CA GLY A 5 -10.36 -1.78 -1.20
C GLY A 5 -10.01 -1.77 -2.68
N LYS A 6 -11.03 -1.93 -3.55
CA LYS A 6 -10.89 -1.90 -5.02
C LYS A 6 -10.21 -0.62 -5.55
N ASN A 7 -10.31 0.48 -4.80
CA ASN A 7 -9.70 1.77 -5.15
C ASN A 7 -8.18 1.80 -4.91
N CYS A 8 -7.67 0.93 -4.03
CA CYS A 8 -6.25 0.84 -3.67
C CYS A 8 -5.52 -0.31 -4.39
N THR A 9 -6.24 -1.08 -5.22
CA THR A 9 -5.68 -2.17 -6.03
C THR A 9 -4.55 -1.73 -6.96
N PRO A 10 -4.64 -0.63 -7.73
CA PRO A 10 -3.54 -0.21 -8.60
C PRO A 10 -2.29 0.19 -7.79
N LEU A 11 -2.45 0.92 -6.69
CA LEU A 11 -1.33 1.28 -5.80
C LEU A 11 -0.67 0.04 -5.17
N LYS A 12 -1.46 -0.98 -4.82
CA LYS A 12 -0.90 -2.25 -4.35
C LYS A 12 -0.04 -2.90 -5.43
N HIS A 13 -0.51 -2.94 -6.66
CA HIS A 13 0.17 -3.65 -7.74
C HIS A 13 1.54 -3.03 -8.04
N ASP A 14 1.62 -1.70 -8.06
CA ASP A 14 2.88 -0.96 -8.18
C ASP A 14 3.84 -1.24 -7.00
N TYR A 15 3.32 -1.20 -5.77
CA TYR A 15 4.12 -1.50 -4.58
C TYR A 15 4.62 -2.96 -4.57
N ASP A 16 3.78 -3.92 -4.93
CA ASP A 16 4.10 -5.35 -4.96
C ASP A 16 5.17 -5.66 -6.01
N ALA A 17 5.07 -5.05 -7.19
CA ALA A 17 6.09 -5.16 -8.24
C ALA A 17 7.45 -4.62 -7.79
N CYS A 18 7.45 -3.43 -7.16
CA CYS A 18 8.66 -2.83 -6.60
C CYS A 18 9.26 -3.70 -5.48
N PHE A 19 8.42 -4.15 -4.54
CA PHE A 19 8.86 -4.98 -3.41
C PHE A 19 9.44 -6.31 -3.86
N ASN A 20 8.83 -6.99 -4.85
CA ASN A 20 9.36 -8.26 -5.37
C ASN A 20 10.74 -8.10 -6.00
N LYS A 21 10.96 -6.99 -6.72
CA LYS A 21 12.26 -6.69 -7.32
C LYS A 21 13.31 -6.38 -6.25
N TRP A 22 12.98 -5.51 -5.31
CA TRP A 22 13.83 -5.20 -4.17
C TRP A 22 14.14 -6.46 -3.33
N TYR A 23 13.15 -7.31 -3.09
CA TYR A 23 13.30 -8.53 -2.31
C TYR A 23 14.30 -9.49 -2.94
N THR A 24 14.23 -9.67 -4.26
CA THR A 24 15.12 -10.55 -5.02
C THR A 24 16.53 -9.99 -5.19
N GLU A 25 16.67 -8.69 -5.37
CA GLU A 25 17.98 -8.08 -5.67
C GLU A 25 18.72 -7.53 -4.45
N LYS A 26 18.02 -7.05 -3.43
CA LYS A 26 18.56 -6.33 -2.27
C LYS A 26 18.44 -7.16 -1.01
N PHE A 27 17.23 -7.54 -0.62
CA PHE A 27 16.99 -8.26 0.63
C PHE A 27 17.74 -9.60 0.66
N LEU A 28 17.68 -10.37 -0.42
CA LEU A 28 18.45 -11.62 -0.58
C LEU A 28 19.97 -11.43 -0.59
N LYS A 29 20.47 -10.23 -0.92
CA LYS A 29 21.90 -9.89 -0.85
C LYS A 29 22.31 -9.28 0.51
N GLY A 30 21.37 -9.12 1.44
CA GLY A 30 21.60 -8.53 2.76
C GLY A 30 21.45 -7.01 2.82
N GLU A 31 21.00 -6.35 1.75
CA GLU A 31 20.65 -4.93 1.78
C GLU A 31 19.19 -4.76 2.27
N THR A 32 19.03 -4.15 3.44
CA THR A 32 17.71 -3.88 4.05
C THR A 32 17.16 -2.48 3.74
N THR A 33 17.75 -1.77 2.77
CA THR A 33 17.43 -0.38 2.47
C THR A 33 16.11 -0.30 1.69
N PRO A 34 15.02 0.24 2.25
CA PRO A 34 13.72 0.18 1.59
C PRO A 34 13.61 1.21 0.46
N GLU A 35 13.52 0.76 -0.80
CA GLU A 35 13.38 1.65 -1.98
C GLU A 35 11.91 2.01 -2.28
N CYS A 36 10.96 1.16 -1.90
CA CYS A 36 9.54 1.31 -2.24
C CYS A 36 8.72 2.05 -1.16
N THR A 37 9.38 2.80 -0.27
CA THR A 37 8.75 3.41 0.92
C THR A 37 7.66 4.42 0.58
N GLU A 38 7.87 5.24 -0.46
CA GLU A 38 6.91 6.26 -0.90
C GLU A 38 5.61 5.63 -1.45
N LEU A 39 5.74 4.55 -2.23
CA LEU A 39 4.61 3.77 -2.74
C LEU A 39 3.87 3.09 -1.59
N PHE A 40 4.61 2.56 -0.62
CA PHE A 40 4.05 1.94 0.56
C PHE A 40 3.25 2.93 1.40
N GLU A 41 3.74 4.16 1.61
CA GLU A 41 3.00 5.17 2.36
C GLU A 41 1.67 5.52 1.70
N LYS A 42 1.66 5.71 0.37
CA LYS A 42 0.43 5.97 -0.39
C LYS A 42 -0.55 4.81 -0.31
N TYR A 43 -0.05 3.58 -0.48
CA TYR A 43 -0.87 2.38 -0.31
C TYR A 43 -1.40 2.29 1.12
N ARG A 44 -0.54 2.45 2.13
CA ARG A 44 -0.86 2.40 3.57
C ARG A 44 -1.95 3.42 3.92
N GLN A 45 -1.85 4.66 3.46
CA GLN A 45 -2.89 5.67 3.67
C GLN A 45 -4.23 5.21 3.08
N CYS A 46 -4.22 4.56 1.92
CA CYS A 46 -5.41 4.03 1.26
C CYS A 46 -6.04 2.82 1.98
N VAL A 47 -5.24 1.95 2.60
CA VAL A 47 -5.76 0.77 3.34
C VAL A 47 -6.08 1.06 4.81
N VAL A 48 -5.28 1.90 5.47
CA VAL A 48 -5.42 2.25 6.91
C VAL A 48 -6.59 3.21 7.13
N VAL A 49 -6.90 4.04 6.15
CA VAL A 49 -8.16 4.78 6.11
C VAL A 49 -9.11 3.96 5.25
N PRO A 50 -9.80 2.93 5.78
CA PRO A 50 -11.04 2.53 5.12
C PRO A 50 -11.85 3.83 5.02
N PRO A 51 -12.53 4.12 3.89
CA PRO A 51 -13.52 5.18 3.89
C PRO A 51 -14.47 4.80 5.01
N SER A 52 -14.26 5.42 6.18
CA SER A 52 -15.14 5.33 7.31
C SER A 52 -16.47 5.62 6.68
N ARG A 53 -17.37 4.62 6.71
CA ARG A 53 -18.76 4.78 6.31
C ARG A 53 -19.07 6.21 6.61
N ASN A 54 -19.40 6.96 5.57
CA ASN A 54 -19.83 8.32 5.63
C ASN A 54 -20.78 8.40 6.83
N ARG A 55 -20.26 8.73 8.02
CA ARG A 55 -21.06 9.27 9.09
C ARG A 55 -21.32 10.61 8.47
N LYS A 56 -22.39 10.64 7.66
CA LYS A 56 -23.26 11.80 7.61
C LYS A 56 -23.55 12.05 9.08
N SER A 57 -22.68 12.85 9.68
CA SER A 57 -22.91 13.61 10.89
C SER A 57 -23.92 14.68 10.47
N THR A 58 -25.11 14.22 10.09
CA THR A 58 -26.32 14.99 10.18
C THR A 58 -27.01 14.44 11.41
N ARG A 59 -26.33 14.62 12.54
CA ARG A 59 -27.01 14.84 13.80
C ARG A 59 -27.50 16.29 13.72
N CYS A 60 -28.70 16.46 13.22
CA CYS A 60 -29.67 17.46 13.63
C CYS A 60 -31.01 16.73 13.67
#